data_AF-A0AAD6D7Y1-F1
#
_entry.id   AF-A0AAD6D7Y1-F1
#
_cell.length_a   1.000
_cell.length_b   1.000
_cell.length_c   1.000
_cell.angle_alpha   90.00
_cell.angle_beta   90.00
_cell.angle_gamma   90.00
#
_symmetry.space_group_name_H-M   'P 1'
#
loop_
_entity.id
_entity.type
_entity.pdbx_description
1 polymer ?
#
loop_
_entity_poly.entity_id
_entity_poly.type
_entity_poly.pdbx_seq_one_letter_code
_entity_poly.pdbx_strand_id
1 'polypeptide(L)'
;MAPKDKYTDPELRDEVKEEIHKGDKGGKPGQWSARKAQMMASEYKKRGGSYNTSKEDQSESQKHLDQWSKEDWQTKEGSGTAKKEDGTRKRYLPKEAWEQMSDDEKEKTDDKKVKESKKGKQFVGNTTEAKSARKKASRDSADSPDEDSKANGEGKKHQTRTQTRRSSRLQDKADGEKNGASQNSNSPKSKKRTATQSKSSNKKKKNESSKEE
;
A
#
# COMPACT_ATOMS: atom_id res chain seq x y z
N MET A 1 20.65 4.62 -0.13
CA MET A 1 20.24 6.03 -0.29
C MET A 1 19.12 6.12 -1.33
N ALA A 2 18.45 7.28 -1.42
CA ALA A 2 17.71 7.61 -2.64
C ALA A 2 18.71 7.91 -3.78
N PRO A 3 18.35 7.77 -5.07
CA PRO A 3 19.22 8.18 -6.17
C PRO A 3 19.53 9.68 -6.03
N LYS A 4 20.83 10.02 -6.03
CA LYS A 4 21.32 11.38 -5.71
C LYS A 4 20.82 12.40 -6.74
N ASP A 5 20.70 11.96 -7.99
CA ASP A 5 20.37 12.76 -9.18
C ASP A 5 19.00 13.46 -9.09
N LYS A 6 18.10 12.95 -8.24
CA LYS A 6 16.76 13.53 -8.04
C LYS A 6 16.74 14.79 -7.16
N TYR A 7 17.85 15.12 -6.51
CA TYR A 7 17.95 16.17 -5.50
C TYR A 7 19.07 17.13 -5.85
N THR A 8 18.81 18.42 -5.71
CA THR A 8 19.82 19.47 -5.97
C THR A 8 20.95 19.42 -4.94
N ASP A 9 20.64 19.03 -3.70
CA ASP A 9 21.63 18.73 -2.66
C ASP A 9 21.29 17.39 -1.97
N PRO A 10 21.95 16.27 -2.35
CA PRO A 10 21.71 14.98 -1.73
C PRO A 10 22.31 14.86 -0.31
N GLU A 11 23.29 15.68 0.06
CA GLU A 11 23.97 15.60 1.35
C GLU A 11 23.17 16.32 2.44
N LEU A 12 22.74 17.56 2.17
CA LEU A 12 21.78 18.30 3.00
C LEU A 12 20.51 17.48 3.26
N ARG A 13 20.02 16.78 2.23
CA ARG A 13 18.84 15.91 2.37
C ARG A 13 19.06 14.77 3.38
N ASP A 14 20.21 14.11 3.32
CA ASP A 14 20.50 13.00 4.22
C ASP A 14 20.86 13.50 5.64
N GLU A 15 21.42 14.70 5.80
CA GLU A 15 21.56 15.39 7.09
C GLU A 15 20.19 15.69 7.73
N VAL A 16 19.31 16.40 7.01
CA VAL A 16 17.92 16.71 7.45
C VAL A 16 17.16 15.43 7.80
N LYS A 17 17.36 14.37 7.01
CA LYS A 17 16.79 13.05 7.28
C LYS A 17 17.28 12.49 8.61
N GLU A 18 18.58 12.48 8.89
CA GLU A 18 19.12 11.92 10.13
C GLU A 18 18.77 12.76 11.38
N GLU A 19 18.74 14.09 11.27
CA GLU A 19 18.25 14.99 12.33
C GLU A 19 16.81 14.64 12.73
N ILE A 20 15.90 14.60 11.74
CA ILE A 20 14.48 14.31 11.96
C ILE A 20 14.25 12.84 12.35
N HIS A 21 15.09 11.92 11.89
CA HIS A 21 15.05 10.51 12.29
C HIS A 21 15.34 10.35 13.78
N LYS A 22 16.36 11.05 14.29
CA LYS A 22 16.77 11.05 15.71
C LYS A 22 15.79 11.80 16.62
N GLY A 23 15.10 12.83 16.12
CA GLY A 23 14.10 13.57 16.91
C GLY A 23 12.87 12.73 17.34
N ASP A 24 12.23 13.15 18.42
CA ASP A 24 10.96 12.62 18.95
C ASP A 24 9.70 13.16 18.22
N LYS A 25 9.86 14.22 17.41
CA LYS A 25 8.76 14.84 16.67
C LYS A 25 8.27 13.93 15.54
N GLY A 26 6.96 13.74 15.45
CA GLY A 26 6.33 12.94 14.39
C GLY A 26 6.45 11.42 14.56
N GLY A 27 6.98 10.92 15.67
CA GLY A 27 7.13 9.50 15.96
C GLY A 27 8.36 9.22 16.83
N LYS A 28 8.51 7.99 17.32
CA LYS A 28 9.63 7.63 18.20
C LYS A 28 11.00 7.98 17.57
N PRO A 29 12.01 8.36 18.38
CA PRO A 29 13.37 8.55 17.89
C PRO A 29 13.89 7.24 17.27
N GLY A 30 14.64 7.35 16.17
CA GLY A 30 15.13 6.19 15.41
C GLY A 30 14.05 5.41 14.63
N GLN A 31 12.86 5.98 14.44
CA GLN A 31 11.82 5.44 13.55
C GLN A 31 11.48 6.42 12.43
N TRP A 32 11.28 5.91 11.21
CA TRP A 32 10.84 6.70 10.07
C TRP A 32 9.31 6.62 9.90
N SER A 33 8.63 7.77 9.96
CA SER A 33 7.17 7.88 9.85
C SER A 33 6.76 8.78 8.69
N ALA A 34 5.49 8.70 8.27
CA ALA A 34 4.93 9.61 7.28
C ALA A 34 5.03 11.09 7.70
N ARG A 35 4.85 11.39 8.99
CA ARG A 35 4.98 12.77 9.50
C ARG A 35 6.43 13.26 9.50
N LYS A 36 7.39 12.38 9.80
CA LYS A 36 8.83 12.67 9.67
C LYS A 36 9.23 12.89 8.21
N ALA A 37 8.69 12.11 7.28
CA ALA A 37 8.91 12.32 5.83
C ALA A 37 8.37 13.68 5.35
N GLN A 38 7.20 14.12 5.83
CA GLN A 38 6.66 15.46 5.55
C GLN A 38 7.56 16.57 6.10
N MET A 39 8.03 16.44 7.35
CA MET A 39 8.93 17.42 7.97
C MET A 39 10.27 17.48 7.24
N MET A 40 10.84 16.35 6.83
CA MET A 40 12.08 16.30 6.06
C MET A 40 11.94 16.99 4.71
N ALA A 41 10.85 16.75 3.98
CA ALA A 41 10.60 17.45 2.71
C ALA A 41 10.42 18.97 2.91
N SER A 42 9.88 19.40 4.05
CA SER A 42 9.69 20.83 4.37
C SER A 42 11.01 21.50 4.78
N GLU A 43 11.78 20.89 5.68
CA GLU A 43 13.07 21.40 6.14
C GLU A 43 14.12 21.37 5.03
N TYR A 44 14.15 20.33 4.19
CA TYR A 44 15.02 20.26 3.01
C TYR A 44 14.77 21.45 2.07
N LYS A 45 13.51 21.72 1.71
CA LYS A 45 13.13 22.89 0.90
C LYS A 45 13.49 24.22 1.57
N LYS A 46 13.25 24.34 2.87
CA LYS A 46 13.54 25.54 3.67
C LYS A 46 15.04 25.84 3.77
N ARG A 47 15.89 24.81 3.74
CA ARG A 47 17.36 24.93 3.74
C ARG A 47 17.95 25.09 2.32
N GLY A 48 17.12 25.38 1.32
CA GLY A 48 17.55 25.63 -0.07
C GLY A 48 17.57 24.40 -0.98
N GLY A 49 17.21 23.23 -0.47
CA GLY A 49 17.19 21.98 -1.23
C GLY A 49 16.00 21.87 -2.19
N SER A 50 16.28 21.76 -3.50
CA SER A 50 15.27 21.51 -4.55
C SER A 50 15.33 20.08 -5.11
N TYR A 51 14.42 19.78 -6.04
CA TYR A 51 14.30 18.50 -6.72
C TYR A 51 14.61 18.72 -8.19
N ASN A 52 15.50 17.91 -8.78
CA ASN A 52 15.92 18.08 -10.18
C ASN A 52 14.96 17.39 -11.18
N THR A 53 13.94 16.69 -10.67
CA THR A 53 12.97 15.99 -11.52
C THR A 53 11.98 17.00 -12.13
N SER A 54 12.06 17.18 -13.46
CA SER A 54 11.07 17.92 -14.25
C SER A 54 9.67 17.31 -14.08
N LYS A 55 8.61 18.04 -14.44
CA LYS A 55 7.23 17.54 -14.24
C LYS A 55 6.89 16.41 -15.21
N GLU A 56 7.57 16.41 -16.35
CA GLU A 56 7.56 15.42 -17.43
C GLU A 56 8.18 14.10 -16.96
N ASP A 57 9.32 14.19 -16.26
CA ASP A 57 10.10 13.06 -15.70
C ASP A 57 9.45 12.41 -14.46
N GLN A 58 8.36 12.97 -13.95
CA GLN A 58 7.62 12.37 -12.84
C GLN A 58 7.04 11.01 -13.26
N SER A 59 7.12 10.02 -12.36
CA SER A 59 6.50 8.73 -12.63
C SER A 59 4.98 8.88 -12.69
N GLU A 60 4.31 8.02 -13.45
CA GLU A 60 2.83 8.03 -13.57
C GLU A 60 2.11 8.00 -12.21
N SER A 61 2.70 7.33 -11.21
CA SER A 61 2.22 7.35 -9.82
C SER A 61 2.35 8.72 -9.13
N GLN A 62 3.36 9.53 -9.46
CA GLN A 62 3.51 10.90 -8.96
C GLN A 62 2.58 11.86 -9.69
N LYS A 63 2.41 11.72 -11.01
CA LYS A 63 1.43 12.48 -11.81
C LYS A 63 0.00 12.23 -11.28
N HIS A 64 -0.37 10.97 -11.07
CA HIS A 64 -1.66 10.61 -10.46
C HIS A 64 -1.80 11.12 -9.01
N LEU A 65 -0.72 11.21 -8.22
CA LEU A 65 -0.78 11.82 -6.88
C LEU A 65 -0.99 13.34 -6.94
N ASP A 66 -0.39 14.04 -7.92
CA ASP A 66 -0.60 15.47 -8.16
C ASP A 66 -2.05 15.73 -8.59
N GLN A 67 -2.59 14.95 -9.52
CA GLN A 67 -4.02 14.99 -9.90
C GLN A 67 -4.93 14.71 -8.69
N TRP A 68 -4.69 13.61 -7.97
CA TRP A 68 -5.46 13.22 -6.79
C TRP A 68 -5.44 14.28 -5.66
N SER A 69 -4.36 15.07 -5.56
CA SER A 69 -4.24 16.16 -4.59
C SER A 69 -4.92 17.45 -5.02
N LYS A 70 -5.29 17.58 -6.31
CA LYS A 70 -6.05 18.70 -6.88
C LYS A 70 -7.56 18.45 -6.92
N GLU A 71 -7.99 17.18 -6.89
CA GLU A 71 -9.41 16.81 -6.82
C GLU A 71 -10.06 17.42 -5.56
N ASP A 72 -11.20 18.11 -5.71
CA ASP A 72 -12.02 18.56 -4.58
C ASP A 72 -12.76 17.36 -3.95
N TRP A 73 -12.18 16.75 -2.93
CA TRP A 73 -12.78 15.59 -2.25
C TRP A 73 -13.87 16.00 -1.24
N GLN A 74 -15.09 15.47 -1.41
CA GLN A 74 -16.24 15.83 -0.59
C GLN A 74 -17.30 14.71 -0.45
N THR A 75 -18.27 14.93 0.43
CA THR A 75 -19.51 14.12 0.55
C THR A 75 -20.58 14.59 -0.44
N LYS A 76 -21.71 13.84 -0.56
CA LYS A 76 -22.88 14.19 -1.42
C LYS A 76 -23.33 15.65 -1.27
N GLU A 77 -23.20 16.20 -0.07
CA GLU A 77 -23.70 17.53 0.33
C GLU A 77 -22.57 18.59 0.44
N GLY A 78 -21.42 18.37 -0.21
CA GLY A 78 -20.32 19.34 -0.25
C GLY A 78 -19.44 19.41 1.01
N SER A 79 -19.79 18.70 2.10
CA SER A 79 -18.93 18.68 3.29
C SER A 79 -17.66 17.86 3.07
N GLY A 80 -16.50 18.44 3.42
CA GLY A 80 -15.20 17.75 3.49
C GLY A 80 -15.08 16.74 4.64
N THR A 81 -16.07 16.67 5.55
CA THR A 81 -16.06 15.70 6.66
C THR A 81 -16.99 14.53 6.38
N ALA A 82 -16.41 13.35 6.13
CA ALA A 82 -17.18 12.13 5.90
C ALA A 82 -17.65 11.41 7.19
N LYS A 83 -17.08 11.71 8.37
CA LYS A 83 -17.46 11.08 9.64
C LYS A 83 -18.67 11.82 10.23
N LYS A 84 -19.72 11.09 10.59
CA LYS A 84 -20.89 11.62 11.33
C LYS A 84 -20.69 11.48 12.84
N GLU A 85 -21.48 12.22 13.61
CA GLU A 85 -21.48 12.19 15.07
C GLU A 85 -21.91 10.83 15.64
N ASP A 86 -22.84 10.14 14.96
CA ASP A 86 -23.28 8.77 15.26
C ASP A 86 -22.21 7.68 14.99
N GLY A 87 -20.99 8.08 14.62
CA GLY A 87 -19.88 7.18 14.30
C GLY A 87 -19.98 6.54 12.91
N THR A 88 -21.08 6.72 12.17
CA THR A 88 -21.17 6.27 10.79
C THR A 88 -20.35 7.17 9.86
N ARG A 89 -20.18 6.75 8.61
CA ARG A 89 -19.42 7.48 7.61
C ARG A 89 -20.27 7.65 6.35
N LYS A 90 -20.39 8.88 5.86
CA LYS A 90 -20.84 9.21 4.51
C LYS A 90 -19.81 8.67 3.49
N ARG A 91 -20.21 8.58 2.23
CA ARG A 91 -19.29 8.35 1.11
C ARG A 91 -18.50 9.63 0.84
N TYR A 92 -17.23 9.43 0.48
CA TYR A 92 -16.29 10.48 0.13
C TYR A 92 -15.79 10.21 -1.29
N LEU A 93 -15.98 11.17 -2.21
CA LEU A 93 -15.62 11.10 -3.64
C LEU A 93 -15.16 12.49 -4.11
N PRO A 94 -14.42 12.59 -5.22
CA PRO A 94 -14.22 13.86 -5.91
C PRO A 94 -15.55 14.54 -6.26
N LYS A 95 -15.58 15.88 -6.21
CA LYS A 95 -16.72 16.72 -6.57
C LYS A 95 -17.24 16.42 -7.97
N GLU A 96 -16.37 16.41 -8.96
CA GLU A 96 -16.71 16.08 -10.36
C GLU A 96 -17.35 14.69 -10.47
N ALA A 97 -16.89 13.72 -9.68
CA ALA A 97 -17.48 12.38 -9.67
C ALA A 97 -18.89 12.34 -9.05
N TRP A 98 -19.25 13.30 -8.19
CA TRP A 98 -20.65 13.50 -7.80
C TRP A 98 -21.44 14.16 -8.93
N GLU A 99 -20.92 15.19 -9.58
CA GLU A 99 -21.60 15.92 -10.67
C GLU A 99 -21.91 15.03 -11.88
N GLN A 100 -21.09 13.99 -12.13
CA GLN A 100 -21.32 12.96 -13.15
C GLN A 100 -22.34 11.85 -12.74
N MET A 101 -23.09 12.00 -11.63
CA MET A 101 -24.12 11.06 -11.16
C MET A 101 -25.48 11.74 -10.94
N SER A 102 -26.56 11.02 -11.27
CA SER A 102 -27.94 11.40 -10.88
C SER A 102 -28.12 11.32 -9.36
N ASP A 103 -29.04 12.12 -8.80
CA ASP A 103 -29.21 12.20 -7.33
C ASP A 103 -29.62 10.87 -6.69
N ASP A 104 -30.36 10.05 -7.43
CA ASP A 104 -30.64 8.64 -7.15
C ASP A 104 -29.37 7.79 -6.95
N GLU A 105 -28.39 7.90 -7.85
CA GLU A 105 -27.12 7.18 -7.78
C GLU A 105 -26.24 7.72 -6.66
N LYS A 106 -26.23 9.06 -6.49
CA LYS A 106 -25.55 9.72 -5.37
C LYS A 106 -26.07 9.18 -4.04
N GLU A 107 -27.39 9.08 -3.90
CA GLU A 107 -28.05 8.55 -2.71
C GLU A 107 -27.72 7.08 -2.49
N LYS A 108 -28.02 6.20 -3.47
CA LYS A 108 -27.74 4.75 -3.39
C LYS A 108 -26.30 4.45 -2.99
N THR A 109 -25.34 5.28 -3.40
CA THR A 109 -23.92 5.11 -3.05
C THR A 109 -23.57 5.64 -1.65
N ASP A 110 -24.09 6.79 -1.20
CA ASP A 110 -23.90 7.26 0.18
C ASP A 110 -24.56 6.30 1.18
N ASP A 111 -25.80 5.94 0.88
CA ASP A 111 -26.67 5.11 1.70
C ASP A 111 -26.06 3.72 1.94
N LYS A 112 -25.48 3.10 0.89
CA LYS A 112 -24.67 1.87 1.03
C LYS A 112 -23.47 2.06 1.96
N LYS A 113 -22.81 3.21 1.93
CA LYS A 113 -21.64 3.49 2.80
C LYS A 113 -22.06 3.69 4.25
N VAL A 114 -23.13 4.45 4.50
CA VAL A 114 -23.70 4.66 5.85
C VAL A 114 -24.20 3.35 6.44
N LYS A 115 -25.03 2.60 5.71
CA LYS A 115 -25.62 1.32 6.16
C LYS A 115 -24.57 0.27 6.53
N GLU A 116 -23.51 0.14 5.72
CA GLU A 116 -22.43 -0.81 6.00
C GLU A 116 -21.44 -0.27 7.07
N SER A 117 -21.22 1.04 7.15
CA SER A 117 -20.44 1.65 8.25
C SER A 117 -21.11 1.47 9.61
N LYS A 118 -22.45 1.52 9.66
CA LYS A 118 -23.24 1.22 10.87
C LYS A 118 -23.08 -0.23 11.35
N LYS A 119 -22.73 -1.16 10.44
CA LYS A 119 -22.35 -2.55 10.76
C LYS A 119 -20.87 -2.70 11.11
N GLY A 120 -20.18 -1.61 11.46
CA GLY A 120 -18.75 -1.60 11.81
C GLY A 120 -17.77 -1.73 10.64
N LYS A 121 -18.23 -1.74 9.37
CA LYS A 121 -17.33 -1.91 8.22
C LYS A 121 -16.61 -0.61 7.85
N GLN A 122 -15.36 -0.49 8.28
CA GLN A 122 -14.47 0.62 7.91
C GLN A 122 -14.37 0.81 6.38
N PHE A 123 -14.18 -0.29 5.64
CA PHE A 123 -14.07 -0.29 4.18
C PHE A 123 -15.34 -0.85 3.54
N VAL A 124 -15.89 -0.11 2.56
CA VAL A 124 -17.11 -0.47 1.83
C VAL A 124 -16.87 -0.08 0.38
N GLY A 125 -16.95 -1.05 -0.54
CA GLY A 125 -16.66 -0.82 -1.95
C GLY A 125 -17.72 0.04 -2.65
N ASN A 126 -17.26 0.97 -3.50
CA ASN A 126 -18.12 1.81 -4.33
C ASN A 126 -19.13 1.00 -5.15
N THR A 127 -20.29 1.60 -5.46
CA THR A 127 -21.23 1.10 -6.48
C THR A 127 -20.56 1.10 -7.85
N THR A 128 -21.17 0.43 -8.83
CA THR A 128 -20.75 0.49 -10.25
C THR A 128 -20.70 1.94 -10.72
N GLU A 129 -21.78 2.69 -10.51
CA GLU A 129 -21.87 4.07 -11.01
C GLU A 129 -20.86 5.01 -10.33
N ALA A 130 -20.66 4.87 -9.01
CA ALA A 130 -19.61 5.60 -8.29
C ALA A 130 -18.17 5.11 -8.57
N LYS A 131 -17.98 4.11 -9.43
CA LYS A 131 -16.68 3.78 -10.06
C LYS A 131 -16.61 4.38 -11.45
N SER A 132 -17.68 4.25 -12.25
CA SER A 132 -17.80 4.85 -13.58
C SER A 132 -17.62 6.36 -13.55
N ALA A 133 -18.35 7.06 -12.67
CA ALA A 133 -18.30 8.50 -12.50
C ALA A 133 -16.93 8.99 -12.03
N ARG A 134 -16.26 8.27 -11.12
CA ARG A 134 -14.85 8.57 -10.74
C ARG A 134 -13.89 8.41 -11.91
N LYS A 135 -14.04 7.34 -12.69
CA LYS A 135 -13.19 7.09 -13.88
C LYS A 135 -13.41 8.15 -14.96
N LYS A 136 -14.64 8.67 -15.08
CA LYS A 136 -14.98 9.78 -15.98
C LYS A 136 -14.36 11.08 -15.48
N ALA A 137 -14.61 11.48 -14.23
CA ALA A 137 -13.99 12.64 -13.60
C ALA A 137 -12.46 12.67 -13.81
N SER A 138 -11.75 11.60 -13.44
CA SER A 138 -10.28 11.51 -13.62
C SER A 138 -9.77 11.55 -15.06
N ARG A 139 -10.66 11.47 -16.06
CA ARG A 139 -10.34 11.65 -17.48
C ARG A 139 -10.65 13.06 -17.95
N ASP A 140 -11.78 13.64 -17.52
CA ASP A 140 -12.15 15.01 -17.85
C ASP A 140 -11.20 16.05 -17.19
N SER A 141 -10.70 15.82 -15.97
CA SER A 141 -9.67 16.67 -15.33
C SER A 141 -8.22 16.35 -15.74
N ALA A 142 -8.03 15.55 -16.80
CA ALA A 142 -6.76 15.39 -17.49
C ALA A 142 -6.77 16.23 -18.77
N ASP A 143 -6.12 17.40 -18.71
CA ASP A 143 -5.84 18.24 -19.88
C ASP A 143 -4.81 17.54 -20.80
N SER A 144 -5.29 16.59 -21.59
CA SER A 144 -4.55 15.88 -22.64
C SER A 144 -5.54 15.14 -23.56
N PRO A 145 -5.82 15.64 -24.78
CA PRO A 145 -6.73 15.00 -25.72
C PRO A 145 -6.03 13.81 -26.41
N ASP A 146 -5.93 12.67 -25.71
CA ASP A 146 -5.67 11.39 -26.36
C ASP A 146 -6.98 10.87 -26.99
N GLU A 147 -7.07 10.98 -28.31
CA GLU A 147 -8.18 10.43 -29.09
C GLU A 147 -8.26 8.90 -29.01
N ASP A 148 -9.49 8.44 -29.22
CA ASP A 148 -9.93 7.07 -29.46
C ASP A 148 -9.47 5.95 -28.52
N SER A 149 -10.37 5.64 -27.58
CA SER A 149 -10.66 4.25 -27.26
C SER A 149 -12.15 4.09 -27.03
N LYS A 150 -12.91 4.10 -28.14
CA LYS A 150 -14.34 3.76 -28.12
C LYS A 150 -14.59 2.40 -27.46
N ALA A 151 -15.74 2.30 -26.83
CA ALA A 151 -16.14 1.09 -26.12
C ALA A 151 -16.27 -0.11 -27.07
N ASN A 152 -15.79 -1.27 -26.64
CA ASN A 152 -16.47 -2.50 -26.96
C ASN A 152 -16.68 -3.32 -25.67
N GLY A 153 -17.94 -3.55 -25.34
CA GLY A 153 -18.36 -4.16 -24.09
C GLY A 153 -18.64 -5.64 -24.29
N GLU A 154 -17.63 -6.48 -24.11
CA GLU A 154 -17.83 -7.93 -23.99
C GLU A 154 -17.16 -8.49 -22.73
N GLY A 155 -17.95 -9.17 -21.91
CA GLY A 155 -17.52 -9.68 -20.61
C GLY A 155 -16.58 -10.88 -20.70
N LYS A 156 -15.26 -10.64 -20.64
CA LYS A 156 -14.29 -11.72 -20.44
C LYS A 156 -14.07 -12.01 -18.95
N LYS A 157 -14.70 -13.10 -18.50
CA LYS A 157 -14.45 -13.70 -17.17
C LYS A 157 -12.96 -14.06 -17.05
N HIS A 158 -12.26 -13.47 -16.08
CA HIS A 158 -10.89 -13.88 -15.75
C HIS A 158 -10.90 -15.30 -15.15
N GLN A 159 -10.71 -16.32 -15.98
CA GLN A 159 -10.27 -17.63 -15.50
C GLN A 159 -8.77 -17.60 -15.26
N THR A 160 -8.35 -17.91 -14.04
CA THR A 160 -6.95 -18.10 -13.65
C THR A 160 -6.42 -19.39 -14.28
N ARG A 161 -5.80 -19.31 -15.45
CA ARG A 161 -5.22 -20.47 -16.14
C ARG A 161 -3.83 -20.80 -15.58
N THR A 162 -3.80 -21.70 -14.60
CA THR A 162 -2.57 -22.40 -14.19
C THR A 162 -1.95 -23.13 -15.38
N GLN A 163 -0.73 -22.77 -15.78
CA GLN A 163 -0.01 -23.48 -16.84
C GLN A 163 0.74 -24.70 -16.30
N THR A 164 0.07 -25.86 -16.34
CA THR A 164 0.79 -27.14 -16.34
C THR A 164 1.37 -27.36 -17.74
N ARG A 165 2.68 -27.19 -17.91
CA ARG A 165 3.38 -27.57 -19.14
C ARG A 165 3.47 -29.09 -19.22
N ARG A 166 2.75 -29.68 -20.18
CA ARG A 166 2.85 -31.10 -20.52
C ARG A 166 3.43 -31.22 -21.93
N SER A 167 4.75 -31.34 -22.02
CA SER A 167 5.46 -31.49 -23.28
C SER A 167 5.42 -32.94 -23.74
N SER A 168 4.74 -33.22 -24.85
CA SER A 168 4.75 -34.51 -25.52
C SER A 168 5.57 -34.43 -26.81
N ARG A 169 6.57 -35.31 -26.96
CA ARG A 169 7.14 -35.66 -28.27
C ARG A 169 7.59 -37.13 -28.29
N LEU A 170 7.04 -37.84 -29.28
CA LEU A 170 7.35 -39.21 -29.74
C LEU A 170 8.72 -39.20 -30.47
N GLN A 171 9.43 -40.26 -30.88
CA GLN A 171 9.25 -41.73 -31.09
C GLN A 171 10.55 -42.46 -30.60
N ASP A 172 10.85 -43.78 -30.74
CA ASP A 172 10.15 -44.91 -31.40
C ASP A 172 10.14 -46.21 -30.55
N LYS A 173 11.17 -47.08 -30.61
CA LYS A 173 11.08 -48.51 -30.21
C LYS A 173 12.33 -49.18 -29.59
N ALA A 174 12.03 -50.27 -28.87
CA ALA A 174 12.75 -51.54 -28.74
C ALA A 174 14.03 -51.69 -27.86
N ASP A 175 13.85 -52.53 -26.83
CA ASP A 175 14.76 -53.57 -26.28
C ASP A 175 16.15 -53.24 -25.69
N GLY A 176 16.48 -53.97 -24.60
CA GLY A 176 17.88 -54.27 -24.22
C GLY A 176 18.42 -53.74 -22.88
N GLU A 177 18.06 -54.41 -21.78
CA GLU A 177 18.87 -54.65 -20.56
C GLU A 177 19.73 -53.56 -19.84
N LYS A 178 19.50 -53.48 -18.52
CA LYS A 178 20.49 -53.35 -17.41
C LYS A 178 21.56 -52.23 -17.47
N ASN A 179 21.42 -51.24 -16.58
CA ASN A 179 22.19 -51.11 -15.31
C ASN A 179 22.12 -49.70 -14.69
N GLY A 180 22.27 -49.61 -13.36
CA GLY A 180 22.78 -48.41 -12.68
C GLY A 180 21.81 -47.26 -12.37
N ALA A 181 20.94 -47.42 -11.35
CA ALA A 181 20.20 -46.29 -10.76
C ALA A 181 20.92 -45.74 -9.51
N SER A 182 21.56 -44.57 -9.62
CA SER A 182 22.09 -43.85 -8.46
C SER A 182 21.06 -42.85 -7.91
N GLN A 183 20.72 -43.06 -6.63
CA GLN A 183 20.24 -42.08 -5.65
C GLN A 183 19.31 -40.94 -6.11
N ASN A 184 18.00 -41.16 -5.90
CA ASN A 184 17.08 -40.10 -5.50
C ASN A 184 16.72 -40.34 -4.03
N SER A 185 16.73 -39.30 -3.18
CA SER A 185 16.19 -39.40 -1.81
C SER A 185 15.12 -38.35 -1.59
N ASN A 186 13.91 -38.85 -1.32
CA ASN A 186 12.70 -38.08 -1.10
C ASN A 186 12.53 -37.79 0.40
N SER A 187 11.80 -36.73 0.73
CA SER A 187 11.20 -36.52 2.06
C SER A 187 10.07 -37.56 2.33
N PRO A 188 9.33 -37.60 3.48
CA PRO A 188 9.48 -36.90 4.78
C PRO A 188 9.12 -37.72 6.06
N LYS A 189 9.10 -37.04 7.24
CA LYS A 189 8.07 -37.13 8.33
C LYS A 189 8.22 -38.11 9.54
N SER A 190 8.26 -37.49 10.74
CA SER A 190 7.52 -37.81 12.00
C SER A 190 8.20 -38.45 13.26
N LYS A 191 8.18 -37.64 14.34
CA LYS A 191 7.82 -37.88 15.77
C LYS A 191 8.49 -38.97 16.66
N LYS A 192 8.66 -38.56 17.95
CA LYS A 192 9.04 -39.28 19.22
C LYS A 192 10.52 -39.07 19.64
N ARG A 193 10.93 -39.00 20.93
CA ARG A 193 10.27 -38.94 22.27
C ARG A 193 11.32 -38.57 23.36
N THR A 194 10.91 -37.87 24.45
CA THR A 194 11.46 -37.93 25.85
C THR A 194 12.97 -37.58 26.08
N ALA A 195 13.50 -37.16 27.26
CA ALA A 195 13.01 -37.01 28.64
C ALA A 195 13.82 -35.93 29.45
N THR A 196 13.26 -35.49 30.60
CA THR A 196 13.85 -35.18 31.95
C THR A 196 15.39 -35.10 32.19
N GLN A 197 15.98 -34.38 33.17
CA GLN A 197 15.53 -33.58 34.34
C GLN A 197 16.71 -32.81 35.00
N SER A 198 16.45 -31.71 35.71
CA SER A 198 17.08 -31.16 36.95
C SER A 198 16.91 -29.61 36.97
N LYS A 199 16.28 -28.94 37.96
CA LYS A 199 16.60 -28.76 39.40
C LYS A 199 17.97 -28.08 39.61
N SER A 200 18.12 -26.97 40.37
CA SER A 200 17.20 -26.33 41.34
C SER A 200 17.64 -24.89 41.76
N SER A 201 16.68 -24.05 42.21
CA SER A 201 16.69 -23.11 43.39
C SER A 201 17.96 -22.34 43.84
N ASN A 202 17.97 -21.14 44.46
CA ASN A 202 16.98 -20.11 44.86
C ASN A 202 17.71 -18.96 45.64
N LYS A 203 17.06 -17.79 45.83
CA LYS A 203 17.14 -16.89 47.02
C LYS A 203 18.31 -15.88 47.26
N LYS A 204 18.11 -14.65 46.77
CA LYS A 204 17.94 -13.39 47.56
C LYS A 204 18.64 -13.20 48.93
N LYS A 205 19.62 -12.27 48.99
CA LYS A 205 19.92 -11.24 50.03
C LYS A 205 20.58 -10.05 49.28
N LYS A 206 20.26 -8.75 49.39
CA LYS A 206 19.82 -7.78 50.43
C LYS A 206 20.99 -7.03 51.11
N ASN A 207 20.94 -5.70 51.03
CA ASN A 207 21.79 -4.58 51.54
C ASN A 207 22.75 -4.83 52.72
N GLU A 208 23.91 -4.15 52.72
CA GLU A 208 24.30 -2.93 53.49
C GLU A 208 25.77 -2.60 53.13
N SER A 209 26.14 -1.39 52.68
CA SER A 209 26.45 -0.13 53.40
C SER A 209 27.83 -0.07 54.08
N SER A 210 28.54 1.04 53.84
CA SER A 210 29.73 1.55 54.56
C SER A 210 31.08 0.82 54.33
N LYS A 211 32.27 1.43 54.47
CA LYS A 211 32.77 2.84 54.41
C LYS A 211 34.32 2.79 54.57
N GLU A 212 35.06 3.78 54.04
CA GLU A 212 36.53 3.97 54.17
C GLU A 212 37.38 2.86 53.49
N GLU A 213 38.59 3.14 53.00
CA GLU A 213 39.51 4.29 53.20
C GLU A 213 39.98 4.88 51.85
#